data_AF-A0A7G9WBV1-F1
#
_entry.id   AF-A0A7G9WBV1-F1
#
_cell.length_a   1.000
_cell.length_b   1.000
_cell.length_c   1.000
_cell.angle_alpha   90.00
_cell.angle_beta   90.00
_cell.angle_gamma   90.00
#
_symmetry.space_group_name_H-M   'P 1'
#
loop_
_entity.id
_entity.type
_entity.pdbx_description
1 polymer ?
#
loop_
_entity_poly.entity_id
_entity_poly.type
_entity_poly.pdbx_seq_one_letter_code
_entity_poly.pdbx_strand_id
1 'polypeptide(L)'
;MFFIVLMGIISDMIGVATTVASIQPLNAKAAKKIPGAKQALFFVRNSERVASFCNDVIGDISGIVSGSAATVIIIGIFQQGQYIAAIILTSIVAAITVGGKAIGKTVAINNSTEIMVFVGRILFYIEKIFKVNLTHNKVKKKKGM
;
A
#
# COMPACT_ATOMS: atom_id res chain seq x y z
N MET A 1 -3.63 -13.44 -11.72
CA MET A 1 -4.45 -13.41 -10.48
C MET A 1 -3.60 -13.08 -9.25
N PHE A 2 -2.66 -13.94 -8.82
CA PHE A 2 -1.89 -13.71 -7.58
C PHE A 2 -1.09 -12.40 -7.55
N PHE A 3 -0.53 -11.97 -8.68
CA PHE A 3 0.16 -10.68 -8.77
C PHE A 3 -0.77 -9.49 -8.45
N ILE A 4 -2.03 -9.57 -8.89
CA ILE A 4 -3.05 -8.52 -8.66
C ILE A 4 -3.34 -8.45 -7.16
N VAL A 5 -3.60 -9.60 -6.54
CA VAL A 5 -3.86 -9.72 -5.10
C VAL A 5 -2.69 -9.19 -4.27
N LEU A 6 -1.45 -9.56 -4.61
CA LEU A 6 -0.25 -9.07 -3.94
C LEU A 6 -0.14 -7.54 -4.04
N MET A 7 -0.44 -6.96 -5.20
CA MET A 7 -0.43 -5.51 -5.36
C MET A 7 -1.46 -4.84 -4.42
N GLY A 8 -2.68 -5.38 -4.35
CA GLY A 8 -3.71 -4.90 -3.44
C GLY A 8 -3.29 -4.97 -1.96
N ILE A 9 -2.64 -6.06 -1.54
CA ILE A 9 -2.15 -6.23 -0.16
C ILE A 9 -1.02 -5.23 0.15
N ILE A 10 -0.06 -5.04 -0.77
CA ILE A 10 1.03 -4.08 -0.60
C ILE A 10 0.48 -2.65 -0.53
N SER A 11 -0.50 -2.32 -1.38
CA SER A 11 -1.16 -1.02 -1.35
C SER A 11 -1.86 -0.76 -0.01
N ASP A 12 -2.64 -1.72 0.50
CA ASP A 12 -3.28 -1.61 1.82
C ASP A 12 -2.23 -1.42 2.93
N MET A 13 -1.12 -2.18 2.89
CA MET A 13 0.00 -2.03 3.81
C MET A 13 0.60 -0.61 3.78
N ILE A 14 0.76 -0.02 2.59
CA ILE A 14 1.25 1.37 2.45
C ILE A 14 0.23 2.36 3.00
N GLY A 15 -1.06 2.16 2.72
CA GLY A 15 -2.14 2.99 3.26
C GLY A 15 -2.12 3.03 4.78
N VAL A 16 -2.07 1.85 5.43
CA VAL A 16 -1.98 1.73 6.89
C VAL A 16 -0.65 2.28 7.43
N ALA A 17 0.47 2.03 6.76
CA ALA A 17 1.76 2.60 7.19
C ALA A 17 1.72 4.13 7.15
N THR A 18 1.01 4.73 6.18
CA THR A 18 0.89 6.19 6.05
C THR A 18 0.06 6.80 7.18
N THR A 19 -0.98 6.11 7.66
CA THR A 19 -1.83 6.60 8.76
C THR A 19 -1.17 6.45 10.13
N VAL A 20 -0.41 5.37 10.33
CA VAL A 20 0.23 5.04 11.62
C VAL A 20 1.59 5.72 11.78
N ALA A 21 2.27 6.07 10.68
CA ALA A 21 3.60 6.68 10.73
C ALA A 21 3.60 8.01 11.49
N SER A 22 4.51 8.13 12.46
CA SER A 22 4.70 9.34 13.25
C SER A 22 5.57 10.37 12.51
N ILE A 23 5.17 11.65 12.60
CA ILE A 23 5.86 12.78 11.97
C ILE A 23 7.23 13.06 12.62
N GLN A 24 7.38 12.78 13.92
CA GLN A 24 8.58 13.04 14.73
C GLN A 24 9.81 12.27 14.22
N PRO A 25 9.78 10.92 14.11
CA PRO A 25 10.93 10.16 13.59
C PRO A 25 11.22 10.50 12.12
N LEU A 26 10.20 10.79 11.31
CA LEU A 26 10.37 11.23 9.93
C LEU A 26 11.07 12.59 9.83
N ASN A 27 10.71 13.56 10.70
CA ASN A 27 11.38 14.85 10.78
C ASN A 27 12.86 14.69 11.18
N ALA A 28 13.16 13.80 12.14
CA ALA A 28 14.55 13.52 12.52
C ALA A 28 15.36 12.91 11.36
N LYS A 29 14.77 11.95 10.62
CA LYS A 29 15.37 11.37 9.41
C LYS A 29 15.55 12.41 8.30
N ALA A 30 14.61 13.35 8.15
CA ALA A 30 14.70 14.45 7.18
C ALA A 30 15.76 15.49 7.56
N ALA A 31 15.93 15.79 8.85
CA ALA A 31 17.00 16.67 9.35
C ALA A 31 18.39 16.09 9.08
N LYS A 32 18.53 14.76 9.20
CA LYS A 32 19.73 14.01 8.79
C LYS A 32 19.89 13.86 7.27
N LYS A 33 19.04 14.51 6.47
CA LYS A 33 19.04 14.47 5.00
C LYS A 33 18.97 13.05 4.41
N ILE A 34 18.25 12.14 5.09
CA ILE A 34 18.04 10.79 4.55
C ILE A 34 17.20 10.88 3.27
N PRO A 35 17.64 10.27 2.15
CA PRO A 35 16.91 10.33 0.88
C PRO A 35 15.53 9.67 1.02
N GLY A 36 14.49 10.36 0.56
CA GLY A 36 13.10 9.93 0.66
C GLY A 36 12.37 10.37 1.95
N ALA A 37 13.07 10.88 2.96
CA ALA A 37 12.43 11.26 4.23
C ALA A 37 11.48 12.47 4.08
N LYS A 38 11.80 13.42 3.19
CA LYS A 38 10.92 14.57 2.91
C LYS A 38 9.64 14.15 2.16
N GLN A 39 9.77 13.23 1.22
CA GLN A 39 8.68 12.63 0.45
C GLN A 39 7.75 11.82 1.36
N ALA A 40 8.33 11.02 2.24
CA ALA A 40 7.60 10.29 3.27
C ALA A 40 6.79 11.24 4.16
N LEU A 41 7.38 12.37 4.58
CA LEU A 41 6.70 13.39 5.37
C LEU A 41 5.52 14.03 4.62
N PHE A 42 5.64 14.23 3.31
CA PHE A 42 4.55 14.72 2.47
C PHE A 42 3.37 13.74 2.45
N PHE A 43 3.63 12.44 2.26
CA PHE A 43 2.57 11.43 2.29
C PHE A 43 1.88 11.34 3.66
N VAL A 44 2.65 11.34 4.76
CA VAL A 44 2.08 11.27 6.11
C VAL A 44 1.26 12.53 6.46
N ARG A 45 1.60 13.70 5.93
CA ARG A 45 0.78 14.92 6.09
C ARG A 45 -0.54 14.88 5.33
N ASN A 46 -0.59 14.09 4.26
CA ASN A 46 -1.77 13.88 3.43
C ASN A 46 -2.33 12.47 3.63
N SER A 47 -2.13 11.89 4.83
CA SER A 47 -2.37 10.48 5.11
C SER A 47 -3.80 10.04 4.82
N GLU A 48 -4.81 10.85 5.15
CA GLU A 48 -6.22 10.54 4.87
C GLU A 48 -6.47 10.27 3.38
N ARG A 49 -5.96 11.15 2.50
CA ARG A 49 -6.15 11.01 1.04
C ARG A 49 -5.36 9.83 0.50
N VAL A 50 -4.14 9.61 0.98
CA VAL A 50 -3.29 8.50 0.54
C VAL A 50 -3.86 7.17 0.99
N ALA A 51 -4.34 7.07 2.24
CA ALA A 51 -4.92 5.87 2.80
C ALA A 51 -6.21 5.46 2.08
N SER A 52 -7.12 6.41 1.84
CA SER A 52 -8.34 6.13 1.08
C SER A 52 -8.03 5.74 -0.37
N PHE A 53 -7.06 6.39 -1.02
CA PHE A 53 -6.65 5.98 -2.36
C PHE A 53 -6.05 4.55 -2.40
N CYS A 54 -5.14 4.25 -1.47
CA CYS A 54 -4.47 2.96 -1.42
C CYS A 54 -5.39 1.81 -0.99
N ASN A 55 -6.29 2.06 -0.05
CA ASN A 55 -7.15 1.03 0.52
C ASN A 55 -8.46 0.89 -0.25
N ASP A 56 -9.11 2.01 -0.60
CA ASP A 56 -10.43 1.98 -1.24
C ASP A 56 -10.24 1.84 -2.76
N VAL A 57 -9.51 2.75 -3.42
CA VAL A 57 -9.40 2.71 -4.89
C VAL A 57 -8.58 1.51 -5.37
N ILE A 58 -7.32 1.39 -4.93
CA ILE A 58 -6.45 0.30 -5.38
C ILE A 58 -6.91 -1.04 -4.80
N GLY A 59 -7.36 -1.06 -3.54
CA GLY A 59 -7.84 -2.26 -2.89
C GLY A 59 -9.10 -2.83 -3.53
N ASP A 60 -10.10 -1.99 -3.84
CA ASP A 60 -11.34 -2.45 -4.47
C ASP A 60 -11.11 -2.89 -5.91
N ILE A 61 -10.33 -2.13 -6.70
CA ILE A 61 -9.98 -2.52 -8.07
C ILE A 61 -9.24 -3.86 -8.08
N SER A 62 -8.24 -4.02 -7.21
CA SER A 62 -7.51 -5.28 -7.08
C SER A 62 -8.44 -6.43 -6.69
N GLY A 63 -9.35 -6.19 -5.74
CA GLY A 63 -10.32 -7.19 -5.27
C GLY A 63 -11.26 -7.64 -6.38
N ILE A 64 -11.90 -6.69 -7.07
CA ILE A 64 -12.85 -6.97 -8.15
C ILE A 64 -12.14 -7.65 -9.33
N VAL A 65 -11.03 -7.09 -9.83
CA VAL A 65 -10.32 -7.65 -10.99
C VAL A 65 -9.77 -9.04 -10.69
N SER A 66 -9.21 -9.26 -9.49
CA SER A 66 -8.70 -10.59 -9.12
C SER A 66 -9.83 -11.61 -8.94
N GLY A 67 -10.96 -11.20 -8.37
CA GLY A 67 -12.16 -12.03 -8.19
C GLY A 67 -12.77 -12.43 -9.53
N SER A 68 -13.01 -11.47 -10.42
CA SER A 68 -13.52 -11.73 -11.76
C SER A 68 -12.59 -12.63 -12.58
N ALA A 69 -11.27 -12.39 -12.51
CA ALA A 69 -10.29 -13.25 -13.17
C ALA A 69 -10.32 -14.68 -12.60
N ALA A 70 -10.47 -14.85 -11.28
CA ALA A 70 -10.60 -16.16 -10.66
C ALA A 70 -11.85 -16.90 -11.17
N THR A 71 -13.00 -16.22 -11.23
CA THR A 71 -14.25 -16.79 -11.76
C THR A 71 -14.09 -17.28 -13.19
N VAL A 72 -13.47 -16.49 -14.07
CA VAL A 72 -13.22 -16.89 -15.47
C VAL A 72 -12.31 -18.12 -15.56
N ILE A 73 -11.23 -18.15 -14.77
CA ILE A 73 -10.31 -19.31 -14.72
C ILE A 73 -11.04 -20.57 -14.26
N ILE A 74 -11.88 -20.45 -13.24
CA ILE A 74 -12.65 -21.57 -12.67
C ILE A 74 -13.63 -22.13 -13.70
N ILE A 75 -14.39 -21.27 -14.36
CA ILE A 75 -15.35 -21.68 -15.40
C ILE A 75 -14.64 -22.35 -16.58
N GLY A 76 -13.45 -21.88 -16.95
CA GLY A 76 -12.67 -22.43 -18.06
C GLY A 76 -12.00 -23.79 -17.75
N ILE A 77 -11.61 -24.04 -16.50
CA ILE A 77 -10.90 -25.27 -16.11
C ILE A 77 -11.87 -26.36 -15.65
N PHE A 78 -12.95 -26.01 -14.97
CA PHE A 78 -13.87 -26.97 -14.37
C PHE A 78 -15.12 -27.14 -15.22
N GLN A 79 -15.24 -28.28 -15.91
CA GLN A 79 -16.52 -28.69 -16.52
C GLN A 79 -17.54 -29.12 -15.45
N GLN A 80 -18.82 -29.13 -15.83
CA GLN A 80 -19.95 -29.39 -14.95
C GLN A 80 -19.72 -30.62 -14.06
N GLY A 81 -19.68 -30.41 -12.74
CA GLY A 81 -19.53 -31.47 -11.74
C GLY A 81 -18.41 -31.26 -10.72
N GLN A 82 -17.44 -30.37 -10.98
CA GLN A 82 -16.32 -30.10 -10.06
C GLN A 82 -16.46 -28.79 -9.25
N TYR A 83 -17.70 -28.33 -9.03
CA TYR A 83 -18.00 -27.09 -8.29
C TYR A 83 -17.45 -27.10 -6.86
N ILE A 84 -17.36 -28.27 -6.21
CA ILE A 84 -16.81 -28.40 -4.86
C ILE A 84 -15.31 -28.05 -4.85
N ALA A 85 -14.54 -28.54 -5.82
CA ALA A 85 -13.11 -28.24 -5.93
C ALA A 85 -12.87 -26.75 -6.21
N ALA A 86 -13.70 -26.16 -7.07
CA ALA A 86 -13.68 -24.72 -7.34
C ALA A 86 -13.97 -23.88 -6.09
N ILE A 87 -15.01 -24.24 -5.32
CA ILE A 87 -15.38 -23.54 -4.08
C ILE A 87 -14.24 -23.64 -3.05
N ILE A 88 -13.67 -24.83 -2.85
CA ILE A 88 -12.54 -25.03 -1.94
C ILE A 88 -11.35 -24.15 -2.36
N LEU A 89 -11.01 -24.14 -3.65
CA LEU A 89 -9.91 -23.34 -4.17
C LEU A 89 -10.17 -21.83 -3.97
N THR A 90 -11.37 -21.33 -4.29
CA THR A 90 -11.73 -19.92 -4.05
C THR A 90 -11.70 -19.55 -2.57
N SER A 91 -12.11 -20.46 -1.69
CA SER A 91 -12.13 -20.23 -0.25
C SER A 91 -10.71 -20.12 0.30
N ILE A 92 -9.79 -20.97 -0.17
CA ILE A 92 -8.36 -20.90 0.19
C ILE A 92 -7.76 -19.57 -0.27
N VAL A 93 -8.01 -19.16 -1.51
CA VAL A 93 -7.55 -17.87 -2.02
C VAL A 93 -8.11 -16.71 -1.19
N ALA A 94 -9.41 -16.72 -0.90
CA ALA A 94 -10.05 -15.69 -0.10
C ALA A 94 -9.45 -15.61 1.30
N ALA A 95 -9.23 -16.74 1.96
CA ALA A 95 -8.58 -16.82 3.27
C ALA A 95 -7.15 -16.27 3.25
N ILE A 96 -6.35 -16.62 2.22
CA ILE A 96 -5.00 -16.08 2.04
C ILE A 96 -5.05 -14.56 1.80
N THR A 97 -6.05 -14.08 1.08
CA THR A 97 -6.19 -12.65 0.78
C THR A 97 -6.54 -11.84 2.04
N VAL A 98 -7.52 -12.31 2.81
CA VAL A 98 -7.95 -11.65 4.06
C VAL A 98 -6.86 -11.76 5.14
N GLY A 99 -6.28 -12.95 5.30
CA GLY A 99 -5.18 -13.19 6.22
C GLY A 99 -3.92 -12.41 5.86
N GLY A 100 -3.57 -12.34 4.57
CA GLY A 100 -2.44 -11.56 4.06
C GLY A 100 -2.56 -10.07 4.37
N LYS A 101 -3.75 -9.49 4.21
CA LYS A 101 -4.01 -8.10 4.62
C LYS A 101 -3.83 -7.91 6.14
N ALA A 102 -4.33 -8.82 6.96
CA ALA A 102 -4.18 -8.73 8.41
C ALA A 102 -2.70 -8.75 8.86
N ILE A 103 -1.91 -9.67 8.31
CA ILE A 103 -0.46 -9.75 8.57
C ILE A 103 0.24 -8.48 8.08
N GLY A 104 -0.09 -8.02 6.86
CA GLY A 104 0.45 -6.80 6.28
C GLY A 104 0.21 -5.57 7.18
N LYS A 105 -1.00 -5.44 7.76
CA LYS A 105 -1.32 -4.35 8.69
C LYS A 105 -0.47 -4.40 9.96
N THR A 106 -0.27 -5.58 10.54
CA THR A 106 0.60 -5.74 11.71
C THR A 106 2.04 -5.30 11.40
N VAL A 107 2.56 -5.70 10.24
CA VAL A 107 3.89 -5.26 9.77
C VAL A 107 3.91 -3.75 9.54
N ALA A 108 2.86 -3.17 8.94
CA ALA A 108 2.73 -1.74 8.72
C ALA A 108 2.75 -0.94 10.01
N ILE A 109 2.09 -1.42 11.07
CA ILE A 109 2.06 -0.75 12.37
C ILE A 109 3.45 -0.75 13.01
N ASN A 110 4.11 -1.91 13.06
CA ASN A 110 5.40 -2.06 13.73
C ASN A 110 6.55 -1.37 12.99
N ASN A 111 6.50 -1.34 11.65
CA ASN A 111 7.56 -0.80 10.80
C ASN A 111 7.12 0.41 9.95
N SER A 112 6.08 1.13 10.38
CA SER A 112 5.48 2.26 9.63
C SER A 112 6.51 3.27 9.13
N THR A 113 7.44 3.69 9.99
CA THR A 113 8.45 4.70 9.64
C THR A 113 9.44 4.20 8.58
N GLU A 114 9.88 2.94 8.67
CA GLU A 114 10.79 2.31 7.70
C GLU A 114 10.10 2.19 6.34
N ILE A 115 8.86 1.68 6.33
CA ILE A 115 8.04 1.52 5.13
C ILE A 115 7.82 2.87 4.45
N MET A 116 7.45 3.91 5.21
CA MET A 116 7.24 5.24 4.63
C MET A 116 8.51 5.86 4.08
N VAL A 117 9.67 5.66 4.73
CA VAL A 117 10.95 6.12 4.18
C VAL A 117 11.31 5.38 2.90
N PHE A 118 11.01 4.07 2.82
CA PHE A 118 11.21 3.29 1.60
C PHE A 118 10.33 3.79 0.44
N VAL A 119 9.03 3.97 0.69
CA VAL A 119 8.08 4.55 -0.29
C VAL A 119 8.52 5.96 -0.70
N GLY A 120 8.92 6.79 0.25
CA GLY A 120 9.45 8.12 -0.01
C GLY A 120 10.75 8.09 -0.81
N ARG A 121 11.61 7.08 -0.64
CA ARG A 121 12.84 6.90 -1.40
C ARG A 121 12.56 6.54 -2.85
N ILE A 122 11.57 5.68 -3.11
CA ILE A 122 11.10 5.39 -4.46
C ILE A 122 10.65 6.68 -5.13
N LEU A 123 9.82 7.48 -4.46
CA LEU A 123 9.37 8.76 -5.01
C LEU A 123 10.54 9.72 -5.26
N PHE A 124 11.52 9.79 -4.35
CA PHE A 124 12.71 10.63 -4.52
C PHE A 124 13.51 10.25 -5.78
N TYR A 125 13.67 8.96 -6.07
CA TYR A 125 14.33 8.52 -7.29
C TYR A 125 13.51 8.85 -8.54
N ILE A 126 12.18 8.69 -8.49
CA ILE A 126 11.30 9.08 -9.59
C ILE A 126 11.40 10.58 -9.86
N GLU A 127 11.32 11.43 -8.83
CA GLU A 127 11.49 12.89 -8.96
C GLU A 127 12.84 13.26 -9.58
N LYS A 128 13.92 12.56 -9.19
CA LYS A 128 15.26 12.79 -9.72
C LYS A 128 15.39 12.39 -11.19
N ILE A 129 14.77 11.27 -11.58
CA ILE A 129 14.80 10.77 -12.96
C ILE A 129 13.97 11.66 -13.88
N PHE A 130 12.76 12.04 -13.45
CA PHE A 130 11.83 12.83 -14.25
C PHE A 130 12.07 14.35 -14.14
N LYS A 131 12.98 14.82 -13.27
CA LYS A 131 13.23 16.24 -12.96
C LYS A 131 11.97 17.01 -12.53
N VAL A 132 11.01 16.33 -11.90
CA VAL A 132 9.77 16.94 -11.40
C VAL A 132 9.89 17.15 -9.90
N ASN A 133 9.64 18.37 -9.42
CA ASN A 133 9.57 18.68 -7.99
C ASN A 133 8.12 18.50 -7.49
N LEU A 134 7.71 17.28 -7.17
CA LEU A 134 6.37 17.00 -6.64
C LEU A 134 6.24 17.39 -5.16
N THR A 135 7.33 17.35 -4.41
CA THR A 135 7.33 17.52 -2.95
C THR A 135 7.90 18.85 -2.42
N HIS A 136 8.24 19.79 -3.30
CA HIS A 136 8.79 21.09 -2.91
C HIS A 136 7.68 22.08 -2.50
N ASN A 137 6.84 21.75 -1.53
CA ASN A 137 5.96 22.74 -0.91
C ASN A 137 6.39 23.03 0.52
N LYS A 138 6.51 24.33 0.84
CA LYS A 138 7.12 24.88 2.06
C LYS A 138 6.67 24.08 3.29
N VAL A 139 7.62 23.42 3.96
CA VAL A 139 7.43 22.97 5.34
C VAL A 139 7.18 24.23 6.16
N LYS A 140 5.90 24.59 6.35
CA LYS A 140 5.51 25.61 7.33
C LYS A 140 6.05 25.11 8.67
N LYS A 141 7.15 25.74 9.12
CA LYS A 141 7.64 25.68 10.49
C LYS A 141 6.44 26.00 11.38
N LYS A 142 5.92 25.01 12.11
CA LYS A 142 5.07 25.29 13.27
C LYS A 142 6.03 25.89 14.31
N LYS A 143 6.09 27.23 14.34
CA LYS A 143 6.68 28.01 15.43
C LYS A 143 5.73 27.87 16.63
N GLY A 144 6.28 27.49 17.78
CA GLY A 144 5.83 27.81 19.15
C GLY A 144 4.40 27.45 19.55
N MET A 145 4.26 26.59 20.55
CA MET A 145 4.11 27.00 21.96
C MET A 145 4.54 25.83 22.84
#